data_AF-A0A9Q3C805-F1
#
_entry.id   AF-A0A9Q3C805-F1
#
_cell.length_a   1.000
_cell.length_b   1.000
_cell.length_c   1.000
_cell.angle_alpha   90.00
_cell.angle_beta   90.00
_cell.angle_gamma   90.00
#
_symmetry.space_group_name_H-M   'P 1'
#
loop_
_entity.id
_entity.type
_entity.pdbx_description
1 polymer ?
#
loop_
_entity_poly.entity_id
_entity_poly.type
_entity_poly.pdbx_seq_one_letter_code
_entity_poly.pdbx_strand_id
1 'polypeptide(L)'
;MTHNQIELGSERSGTPNANKNPSKTVTSRKLYCSFRLYAQKYAKRTTWTLKVKNPEHRHDATENIMTHPAFRKFNDKETSQIAQISESLLMPRQYRPNYVARGSLTGL
;
A
#
# COMPACT_ATOMS: atom_id res chain seq x y z
N MET A 1 -25.09 -4.89 13.26
CA MET A 1 -25.17 -3.46 12.86
C MET A 1 -25.07 -3.38 11.34
N THR A 2 -26.14 -3.00 10.64
CA THR A 2 -26.09 -2.79 9.19
C THR A 2 -25.49 -1.41 8.92
N HIS A 3 -24.23 -1.37 8.47
CA HIS A 3 -23.61 -0.13 8.02
C HIS A 3 -24.24 0.29 6.69
N ASN A 4 -25.30 1.09 6.76
CA ASN A 4 -25.99 1.65 5.59
C ASN A 4 -25.25 2.85 4.99
N GLN A 5 -24.09 3.20 5.53
CA GLN A 5 -23.27 4.33 5.11
C GLN A 5 -21.80 3.92 5.07
N ILE A 6 -21.09 4.38 4.03
CA ILE A 6 -19.65 4.21 3.85
C ILE A 6 -19.08 5.58 3.51
N GLU A 7 -17.95 5.92 4.11
CA GLU A 7 -17.18 7.10 3.74
C GLU A 7 -15.78 6.67 3.29
N LEU A 8 -15.39 7.12 2.10
CA LEU A 8 -14.08 6.89 1.51
C LEU A 8 -13.36 8.23 1.38
N GLY A 9 -12.04 8.21 1.51
CA GLY A 9 -11.17 9.33 1.23
C GLY A 9 -10.01 8.89 0.34
N SER A 10 -9.22 9.84 -0.12
CA SER A 10 -7.98 9.50 -0.83
C SER A 10 -7.01 8.76 0.10
N GLU A 11 -6.15 7.89 -0.44
CA GLU A 11 -5.23 7.03 0.33
C GLU A 11 -4.43 7.83 1.39
N ARG A 12 -3.96 9.01 0.99
CA ARG A 12 -3.14 9.89 1.83
C ARG A 12 -3.97 11.04 2.43
N SER A 13 -5.28 10.86 2.57
CA SER A 13 -6.19 11.89 3.09
C SER A 13 -5.92 12.29 4.55
N GLY A 14 -6.37 13.51 4.88
CA GLY A 14 -6.25 14.09 6.21
C GLY A 14 -4.91 14.79 6.49
N THR A 15 -4.73 15.21 7.74
CA THR A 15 -3.57 15.98 8.18
C THR A 15 -2.48 15.06 8.75
N PRO A 16 -1.20 15.24 8.35
CA PRO A 16 -0.09 14.57 9.00
C PRO A 16 -0.03 14.96 10.48
N ASN A 17 0.20 13.97 11.34
CA ASN A 17 0.31 14.20 12.76
C ASN A 17 1.74 14.64 13.08
N ALA A 18 1.92 15.89 13.52
CA ALA A 18 3.23 16.48 13.82
C ALA A 18 3.96 15.75 14.97
N ASN A 19 3.24 15.03 15.83
CA ASN A 19 3.80 14.33 17.00
C ASN A 19 4.18 12.86 16.75
N LYS A 20 4.16 12.37 15.51
CA LYS A 20 4.58 10.98 15.22
C LYS A 20 6.10 10.90 15.05
N ASN A 21 6.73 10.07 15.88
CA ASN A 21 8.14 9.69 15.76
C ASN A 21 8.46 9.24 14.31
N PRO A 22 9.46 9.83 13.64
CA PRO A 22 9.80 9.54 12.25
C PRO A 22 10.37 8.14 12.02
N SER A 23 10.61 7.35 13.08
CA SER A 23 11.30 6.05 12.99
C SER A 23 10.47 4.89 12.41
N LYS A 24 9.18 5.10 12.10
CA LYS A 24 8.33 4.09 11.44
C LYS A 24 8.07 4.45 9.97
N THR A 25 9.11 4.27 9.15
CA THR A 25 9.13 4.46 7.68
C THR A 25 8.35 3.37 6.94
N VAL A 26 7.12 3.06 7.36
CA VAL A 26 6.28 2.03 6.70
C VAL A 26 4.96 2.62 6.19
N THR A 27 4.66 3.89 6.51
CA THR A 27 3.41 4.53 6.08
C THR A 27 3.67 5.79 5.26
N SER A 28 2.90 5.96 4.19
CA SER A 28 2.96 7.15 3.35
C SER A 28 2.49 8.38 4.16
N ARG A 29 3.20 9.50 4.03
CA ARG A 29 2.86 10.74 4.75
C ARG A 29 1.52 11.29 4.21
N LYS A 30 0.61 11.70 5.08
CA LYS A 30 -0.66 12.33 4.66
C LYS A 30 -0.43 13.62 3.87
N LEU A 31 -1.28 13.90 2.89
CA LEU A 31 -1.14 14.96 1.87
C LEU A 31 -2.08 16.16 2.08
N TYR A 32 -2.69 16.32 3.26
CA TYR A 32 -3.67 17.38 3.48
C TYR A 32 -4.84 17.35 2.47
N CYS A 33 -5.22 16.16 2.01
CA CYS A 33 -6.34 15.98 1.09
C CYS A 33 -7.66 15.87 1.86
N SER A 34 -8.60 16.76 1.55
CA SER A 34 -9.94 16.84 2.18
C SER A 34 -11.03 16.15 1.37
N PHE A 35 -10.67 15.48 0.27
CA PHE A 35 -11.61 14.73 -0.57
C PHE A 35 -12.33 13.65 0.23
N ARG A 36 -13.65 13.60 0.07
CA ARG A 36 -14.52 12.58 0.68
C ARG A 36 -15.56 12.09 -0.32
N LEU A 37 -15.74 10.78 -0.42
CA LEU A 37 -16.83 10.13 -1.12
C LEU A 37 -17.72 9.43 -0.10
N TYR A 38 -18.99 9.79 -0.08
CA TYR A 38 -19.97 9.23 0.84
C TYR A 38 -20.95 8.35 0.06
N ALA A 39 -21.11 7.11 0.47
CA ALA A 39 -22.06 6.16 -0.08
C ALA A 39 -23.14 5.85 0.95
N GLN A 40 -24.41 5.97 0.55
CA GLN A 40 -25.54 5.61 1.40
C GLN A 40 -26.41 4.57 0.70
N LYS A 41 -26.68 3.46 1.37
CA LYS A 41 -27.60 2.43 0.91
C LYS A 41 -29.02 2.81 1.30
N TYR A 42 -29.94 2.81 0.35
CA TYR A 42 -31.35 2.95 0.68
C TYR A 42 -31.85 1.67 1.33
N ALA A 43 -32.37 1.72 2.56
CA ALA A 43 -32.80 0.52 3.29
C ALA A 43 -33.93 -0.26 2.57
N LYS A 44 -34.74 0.43 1.74
CA LYS A 44 -35.87 -0.15 1.01
C LYS A 44 -35.58 -0.46 -0.47
N ARG A 45 -34.39 -0.11 -0.98
CA ARG A 45 -34.02 -0.31 -2.39
C ARG A 45 -32.64 -0.94 -2.47
N THR A 46 -32.38 -1.78 -3.47
CA THR A 46 -31.04 -2.35 -3.72
C THR A 46 -30.05 -1.34 -4.30
N THR A 47 -30.37 -0.04 -4.26
CA THR A 47 -29.61 1.06 -4.87
C THR A 47 -28.75 1.80 -3.83
N TRP A 48 -27.56 2.21 -4.26
CA TRP A 48 -26.65 3.09 -3.52
C TRP A 48 -26.67 4.50 -4.09
N THR A 49 -26.58 5.50 -3.22
CA THR A 49 -26.37 6.89 -3.62
C THR A 49 -24.98 7.32 -3.21
N LEU A 50 -24.21 7.80 -4.18
CA LEU A 50 -22.86 8.32 -4.01
C LEU A 50 -22.90 9.85 -4.01
N LYS A 51 -22.28 10.48 -3.01
CA LYS A 51 -22.13 11.93 -2.90
C LYS A 51 -20.67 12.27 -2.70
N VAL A 52 -20.13 13.11 -3.59
CA VAL A 52 -18.79 13.67 -3.42
C VAL A 52 -18.90 14.91 -2.52
N LYS A 53 -18.09 14.95 -1.47
CA LYS A 53 -17.87 16.12 -0.62
C LYS A 53 -16.43 16.58 -0.80
N ASN A 54 -16.23 17.86 -1.09
CA ASN A 54 -14.93 18.46 -1.40
C ASN A 54 -14.23 17.75 -2.58
N PRO A 55 -14.66 18.00 -3.82
CA PRO A 55 -14.09 17.33 -4.99
C PRO A 55 -12.61 17.65 -5.24
N GLU A 56 -12.12 18.73 -4.64
CA GLU A 56 -10.74 19.20 -4.80
C GLU A 56 -9.71 18.26 -4.15
N HIS A 57 -8.72 17.88 -4.95
CA HIS A 57 -7.54 17.15 -4.50
C HIS A 57 -6.35 18.10 -4.39
N ARG A 58 -5.58 17.99 -3.30
CA ARG A 58 -4.34 18.74 -3.11
C ARG A 58 -3.11 18.00 -3.63
N HIS A 59 -3.31 17.04 -4.52
CA HIS A 59 -2.27 16.21 -5.11
C HIS A 59 -2.80 15.60 -6.40
N ASP A 60 -1.88 15.20 -7.26
CA ASP A 60 -2.21 14.53 -8.50
C ASP A 60 -2.70 13.09 -8.24
N ALA A 61 -3.40 12.54 -9.23
CA ALA A 61 -3.75 11.13 -9.22
C ALA A 61 -2.48 10.29 -9.28
N THR A 62 -2.44 9.22 -8.47
CA THR A 62 -1.32 8.28 -8.50
C THR A 62 -1.31 7.53 -9.83
N GLU A 63 -0.26 7.68 -10.62
CA GLU A 63 -0.10 6.96 -11.90
C GLU A 63 0.20 5.46 -11.69
N ASN A 64 0.91 5.13 -10.62
CA ASN A 64 1.32 3.77 -10.31
C ASN A 64 0.64 3.24 -9.03
N ILE A 65 -0.42 2.44 -9.19
CA ILE A 65 -1.17 1.88 -8.06
C ILE A 65 -0.35 0.91 -7.20
N MET A 66 0.76 0.37 -7.74
CA MET A 66 1.67 -0.52 -7.01
C MET A 66 2.43 0.20 -5.91
N THR A 67 2.34 1.53 -5.79
CA THR A 67 2.87 2.23 -4.61
C THR A 67 2.11 1.87 -3.34
N HIS A 68 0.84 1.46 -3.45
CA HIS A 68 -0.01 1.13 -2.31
C HIS A 68 0.17 -0.36 -1.92
N PRO A 69 0.52 -0.68 -0.65
CA PRO A 69 0.79 -2.06 -0.22
C PRO A 69 -0.30 -3.08 -0.54
N ALA A 70 -1.58 -2.71 -0.41
CA ALA A 70 -2.71 -3.57 -0.78
C ALA A 70 -2.72 -4.03 -2.25
N PHE A 71 -2.08 -3.30 -3.16
CA PHE A 71 -1.97 -3.64 -4.58
C PHE A 71 -0.62 -4.28 -4.94
N ARG A 72 0.34 -4.31 -4.01
CA ARG A 72 1.60 -5.07 -4.14
C ARG A 72 1.37 -6.55 -3.85
N LYS A 73 0.52 -7.20 -4.65
CA LYS A 73 0.37 -8.65 -4.59
C LYS A 73 1.58 -9.29 -5.28
N PHE A 74 2.12 -10.33 -4.66
CA PHE A 74 3.15 -11.15 -5.29
C PHE A 74 2.53 -11.92 -6.46
N ASN A 75 3.29 -12.05 -7.53
CA ASN A 75 2.97 -13.01 -8.59
C ASN A 75 3.33 -14.44 -8.15
N ASP A 76 2.92 -15.45 -8.91
CA ASP A 76 3.15 -16.85 -8.55
C ASP A 76 4.64 -17.17 -8.40
N LYS A 77 5.48 -16.60 -9.26
CA LYS A 77 6.94 -16.78 -9.22
C LYS A 77 7.55 -16.20 -7.94
N GLU A 78 7.17 -14.99 -7.57
CA GLU A 78 7.60 -14.33 -6.33
C GLU A 78 7.11 -15.11 -5.10
N THR A 79 5.89 -15.64 -5.17
CA THR A 79 5.31 -16.46 -4.11
C THR A 79 6.10 -17.77 -3.93
N SER A 80 6.45 -18.46 -5.01
CA SER A 80 7.30 -19.65 -4.96
C SER A 80 8.71 -19.33 -4.45
N GLN A 81 9.29 -18.20 -4.82
CA GLN A 81 10.59 -17.77 -4.30
C GLN A 81 10.54 -17.50 -2.80
N ILE A 82 9.49 -16.81 -2.31
CA ILE A 82 9.30 -16.58 -0.88
C ILE A 82 9.17 -17.90 -0.12
N ALA A 83 8.44 -18.88 -0.66
CA ALA A 83 8.33 -20.21 -0.06
C ALA A 83 9.70 -20.90 0.07
N GLN A 84 10.49 -20.93 -1.02
CA GLN A 84 11.84 -21.49 -1.01
C GLN A 84 12.77 -20.79 -0.01
N ILE A 85 12.71 -19.46 0.08
CA ILE A 85 13.51 -18.69 1.05
C ILE A 85 13.04 -18.98 2.47
N SER A 86 11.73 -19.12 2.70
CA SER A 86 11.19 -19.41 4.03
C SER A 86 11.55 -20.81 4.52
N GLU A 87 11.72 -21.77 3.60
CA GLU A 87 12.22 -23.11 3.88
C GLU A 87 13.73 -23.14 4.06
N SER A 88 14.44 -22.18 3.45
CA SER A 88 15.86 -21.99 3.75
C SER A 88 16.01 -21.48 5.18
N LEU A 89 16.89 -22.10 5.97
CA LEU A 89 17.21 -21.64 7.34
C LEU A 89 18.00 -20.32 7.36
N LEU A 90 17.94 -19.54 6.28
CA LEU A 90 18.62 -18.26 6.12
C LEU A 90 17.78 -17.15 6.75
N MET A 91 18.42 -16.34 7.59
CA MET A 91 17.78 -15.13 8.07
C MET A 91 17.58 -14.16 6.90
N PRO A 92 16.51 -13.34 6.87
CA PRO A 92 16.24 -12.40 5.78
C PRO A 92 17.42 -11.49 5.40
N ARG A 93 18.29 -11.18 6.36
CA ARG A 93 19.49 -10.34 6.17
C ARG A 93 20.63 -11.06 5.41
N GLN A 94 20.61 -12.39 5.40
CA GLN A 94 21.60 -13.24 4.73
C GLN A 94 21.19 -13.57 3.30
N TYR A 95 19.90 -13.45 2.97
CA TYR A 95 19.40 -13.65 1.61
C TYR A 95 19.91 -12.53 0.67
N ARG A 96 20.66 -12.91 -0.36
CA ARG A 96 21.15 -11.99 -1.40
C ARG A 96 20.74 -12.49 -2.79
N PRO A 97 19.58 -12.07 -3.31
CA PRO A 97 19.19 -12.40 -4.67
C PRO A 97 20.17 -11.67 -5.60
N ASN A 98 20.93 -12.42 -6.40
CA ASN A 98 21.93 -11.93 -7.38
C ASN A 98 23.34 -11.58 -6.85
N TYR A 99 23.79 -12.12 -5.71
CA TYR A 99 25.22 -12.03 -5.36
C TYR A 99 26.05 -12.95 -6.28
N VAL A 100 26.63 -12.40 -7.34
CA VAL A 100 27.74 -13.03 -8.06
C VAL A 100 28.97 -12.84 -7.18
N ALA A 101 29.53 -13.94 -6.68
CA ALA A 101 30.81 -13.90 -5.97
C ALA A 101 31.82 -13.19 -6.88
N ARG A 102 32.42 -12.09 -6.39
CA ARG A 102 33.53 -11.46 -7.11
C ARG A 102 34.62 -12.52 -7.29
N GLY A 103 35.07 -12.65 -8.53
CA GLY A 103 35.83 -13.79 -9.04
C GLY A 103 36.95 -14.28 -8.13
N SER A 104 37.04 -15.61 -8.03
CA SER A 104 38.31 -16.28 -7.79
C SER A 104 39.18 -16.09 -9.03
N LEU A 105 40.01 -15.05 -9.02
CA LEU A 105 41.17 -14.95 -9.90
C LEU A 105 42.36 -15.53 -9.12
N THR A 106 42.50 -16.85 -9.15
CA THR A 106 43.79 -17.51 -8.96
C THR A 106 44.02 -18.40 -10.18
N GLY A 107 44.55 -17.77 -11.22
CA GLY A 107 45.14 -18.42 -12.38
C GLY A 107 46.44 -17.69 -12.69
N LEU A 108 47.52 -18.16 -12.05
CA LEU A 108 48.92 -18.09 -12.50
C LEU A 108 49.61 -19.33 -11.93
#